data_AF-A0A9P9DQE9-F1
#
_entry.id   AF-A0A9P9DQE9-F1
#
_cell.length_a   1.000
_cell.length_b   1.000
_cell.length_c   1.000
_cell.angle_alpha   90.00
_cell.angle_beta   90.00
_cell.angle_gamma   90.00
#
_symmetry.space_group_name_H-M   'P 1'
#
loop_
_entity.id
_entity.type
_entity.pdbx_description
1 polymer ?
#
loop_
_entity_poly.entity_id
_entity_poly.type
_entity_poly.pdbx_seq_one_letter_code
_entity_poly.pdbx_strand_id
1 'polypeptide(L)'
;MQFMSQSMGWADNVILAMAPLGIITAIVSAIRVGGPSWLKALVGRARENLAVAEADLMSSTSKEVCELWNGQEVVRCMGSAPVSEFICLLPEGMQSTTNPPAANPPATNPPATNPPATEIIIVRNVSDHAPNISLNSHNQFGRRELHVVAVIGTILQLGVLVYSGFATYYPTLKFPKDERPIADYAFPCTATGTLVLAAGMLVCAHVVESSTKEERYQPAQGKEARLVWLQQTKTVSDQDFKSFAVFAEDNRAVITTSGRADKQNKLNAFDNGILETNQGHATVLAFKAVIGTFISLSGFIVQFIGLRGMHWSASITQLGAVLVMVVLKAWVRRGLAQPPRCQPLPSEFELDWFAMTL
;
A
#
# COMPACT_ATOMS: atom_id res chain seq x y z
N MET A 1 -5.62 -6.54 -6.18
CA MET A 1 -6.02 -5.54 -5.16
C MET A 1 -4.80 -4.66 -4.85
N GLN A 2 -4.28 -3.93 -5.86
CA GLN A 2 -3.07 -3.13 -5.73
C GLN A 2 -3.23 -2.01 -4.68
N PHE A 3 -4.45 -1.45 -4.58
CA PHE A 3 -5.26 -1.44 -3.35
C PHE A 3 -4.53 -1.61 -1.99
N MET A 4 -4.51 -2.84 -1.51
CA MET A 4 -4.05 -3.14 -0.16
C MET A 4 -2.53 -3.34 -0.09
N SER A 5 -1.88 -3.73 -1.19
CA SER A 5 -0.43 -3.92 -1.22
C SER A 5 0.38 -2.62 -1.08
N GLN A 6 -0.27 -1.47 -1.01
CA GLN A 6 0.36 -0.16 -0.82
C GLN A 6 -0.35 0.66 0.27
N SER A 7 -1.23 0.03 1.05
CA SER A 7 -1.94 0.67 2.16
C SER A 7 -0.97 0.83 3.35
N MET A 8 -0.75 2.07 3.80
CA MET A 8 0.32 2.42 4.75
C MET A 8 -0.18 3.11 6.02
N GLY A 9 -1.50 3.16 6.22
CA GLY A 9 -2.06 3.84 7.37
C GLY A 9 -3.57 3.80 7.47
N TRP A 10 -4.05 4.36 8.58
CA TRP A 10 -5.46 4.40 8.92
C TRP A 10 -6.33 5.11 7.86
N ALA A 11 -5.79 6.14 7.19
CA ALA A 11 -6.53 6.84 6.13
C ALA A 11 -6.77 5.95 4.90
N ASP A 12 -5.84 5.06 4.54
CA ASP A 12 -6.06 4.07 3.48
C ASP A 12 -7.15 3.07 3.87
N ASN A 13 -7.20 2.66 5.14
CA ASN A 13 -8.26 1.79 5.64
C ASN A 13 -9.63 2.46 5.51
N VAL A 14 -9.72 3.74 5.88
CA VAL A 14 -10.96 4.53 5.72
C VAL A 14 -11.34 4.66 4.25
N ILE A 15 -10.40 4.97 3.37
CA ILE A 15 -10.63 5.04 1.91
C ILE A 15 -11.12 3.69 1.37
N LEU A 16 -10.57 2.58 1.84
CA LEU A 16 -11.03 1.24 1.43
C LEU A 16 -12.47 0.98 1.90
N ALA A 17 -12.80 1.39 3.11
CA ALA A 17 -14.08 1.11 3.75
C ALA A 17 -15.24 2.02 3.30
N MET A 18 -14.97 3.26 2.92
CA MET A 18 -16.00 4.19 2.42
C MET A 18 -16.36 3.86 0.97
N ALA A 19 -17.66 3.84 0.67
CA ALA A 19 -18.23 3.44 -0.63
C ALA A 19 -17.51 2.21 -1.23
N PRO A 20 -17.57 1.06 -0.53
CA PRO A 20 -16.67 -0.06 -0.81
C PRO A 20 -16.99 -0.67 -2.17
N LEU A 21 -15.96 -0.77 -3.01
CA LEU A 21 -15.96 -1.59 -4.21
C LEU A 21 -15.17 -2.87 -3.92
N GLY A 22 -15.70 -4.03 -4.33
CA GLY A 22 -15.00 -5.30 -4.15
C GLY A 22 -15.03 -5.84 -2.72
N ILE A 23 -16.15 -5.72 -2.01
CA ILE A 23 -16.34 -6.23 -0.63
C ILE A 23 -15.84 -7.68 -0.51
N ILE A 24 -16.27 -8.55 -1.44
CA ILE A 24 -15.83 -9.96 -1.47
C ILE A 24 -14.32 -10.06 -1.57
N THR A 25 -13.69 -9.26 -2.44
CA THR A 25 -12.22 -9.28 -2.60
C THR A 25 -11.49 -8.82 -1.34
N ALA A 26 -12.02 -7.85 -0.61
CA ALA A 26 -11.44 -7.40 0.66
C ALA A 26 -11.58 -8.47 1.76
N ILE A 27 -12.75 -9.09 1.86
CA ILE A 27 -13.01 -10.23 2.75
C ILE A 27 -12.03 -11.37 2.44
N VAL A 28 -11.97 -11.81 1.18
CA VAL A 28 -11.06 -12.88 0.73
C VAL A 28 -9.61 -12.52 1.05
N SER A 29 -9.22 -11.26 0.88
CA SER A 29 -7.85 -10.82 1.17
C SER A 29 -7.53 -10.87 2.66
N ALA A 30 -8.42 -10.39 3.53
CA ALA A 30 -8.27 -10.49 4.98
C ALA A 30 -8.20 -11.95 5.44
N ILE A 31 -8.99 -12.84 4.82
CA ILE A 31 -8.97 -14.29 5.08
C ILE A 31 -7.64 -14.92 4.65
N ARG A 32 -7.15 -14.60 3.44
CA ARG A 32 -5.88 -15.12 2.92
C ARG A 32 -4.70 -14.71 3.81
N VAL A 33 -4.68 -13.46 4.26
CA VAL A 33 -3.62 -12.89 5.10
C VAL A 33 -3.71 -13.38 6.55
N GLY A 34 -4.83 -13.13 7.23
CA GLY A 34 -4.96 -13.34 8.67
C GLY A 34 -5.91 -14.45 9.09
N GLY A 35 -6.72 -15.02 8.20
CA GLY A 35 -7.80 -15.93 8.55
C GLY A 35 -7.37 -17.32 9.03
N PRO A 36 -8.21 -18.01 9.83
CA PRO A 36 -7.97 -19.39 10.23
C PRO A 36 -8.10 -20.37 9.06
N SER A 37 -7.48 -21.56 9.18
CA SER A 37 -7.40 -22.55 8.10
C SER A 37 -8.74 -22.99 7.51
N TRP A 38 -9.79 -23.09 8.34
CA TRP A 38 -11.14 -23.44 7.87
C TRP A 38 -11.75 -22.35 6.98
N LEU A 39 -11.51 -21.07 7.30
CA LEU A 39 -12.02 -19.95 6.55
C LEU A 39 -11.24 -19.78 5.24
N LYS A 40 -9.93 -20.04 5.27
CA LYS A 40 -9.11 -20.18 4.06
C LYS A 40 -9.60 -21.31 3.16
N ALA A 41 -10.00 -22.45 3.75
CA ALA A 41 -10.57 -23.55 2.98
C ALA A 41 -11.91 -23.20 2.32
N LEU A 42 -12.77 -22.46 3.00
CA LEU A 42 -14.05 -21.99 2.45
C LEU A 42 -13.88 -21.13 1.19
N VAL A 43 -12.80 -20.34 1.13
CA VAL A 43 -12.47 -19.47 -0.01
C VAL A 43 -11.63 -20.20 -1.07
N GLY A 44 -11.37 -21.49 -0.91
CA GLY A 44 -10.56 -22.29 -1.83
C GLY A 44 -9.06 -22.04 -1.74
N ARG A 45 -8.59 -21.49 -0.61
CA ARG A 45 -7.17 -21.13 -0.35
C ARG A 45 -6.57 -21.89 0.84
N ALA A 46 -7.09 -23.10 1.14
CA ALA A 46 -6.66 -23.92 2.28
C ALA A 46 -5.15 -24.21 2.32
N ARG A 47 -4.54 -24.41 1.13
CA ARG A 47 -3.12 -24.77 0.96
C ARG A 47 -2.30 -23.65 0.34
N GLU A 48 -2.81 -22.41 0.39
CA GLU A 48 -2.08 -21.26 -0.14
C GLU A 48 -0.86 -20.95 0.74
N ASN A 49 0.30 -20.82 0.10
CA ASN A 49 1.51 -20.39 0.79
C ASN A 49 1.39 -18.91 1.19
N LEU A 50 1.87 -18.57 2.38
CA LEU A 50 1.77 -17.20 2.91
C LEU A 50 2.52 -16.19 2.03
N ALA A 51 3.61 -16.61 1.39
CA ALA A 51 4.34 -15.79 0.42
C ALA A 51 3.48 -15.37 -0.79
N VAL A 52 2.52 -16.21 -1.23
CA VAL A 52 1.59 -15.86 -2.30
C VAL A 52 0.66 -14.73 -1.85
N ALA A 53 0.11 -14.85 -0.63
CA ALA A 53 -0.75 -13.81 -0.08
C ALA A 53 0.02 -12.50 0.17
N GLU A 54 1.27 -12.58 0.63
CA GLU A 54 2.14 -11.41 0.82
C GLU A 54 2.46 -10.72 -0.52
N ALA A 55 2.84 -11.47 -1.55
CA ALA A 55 3.15 -10.93 -2.87
C ALA A 55 1.94 -10.16 -3.46
N ASP A 56 0.73 -10.70 -3.28
CA ASP A 56 -0.50 -10.15 -3.86
C ASP A 56 -1.13 -8.99 -3.05
N LEU A 57 -1.06 -9.04 -1.71
CA LEU A 57 -1.98 -8.30 -0.83
C LEU A 57 -1.30 -7.38 0.18
N MET A 58 -0.04 -7.63 0.52
CA MET A 58 0.67 -6.91 1.58
C MET A 58 1.65 -5.90 0.98
N SER A 59 2.00 -4.86 1.72
CA SER A 59 3.07 -3.92 1.34
C SER A 59 4.46 -4.45 1.70
N SER A 60 4.52 -5.45 2.58
CA SER A 60 5.78 -5.99 3.09
C SER A 60 6.59 -6.76 2.06
N THR A 61 7.90 -6.72 2.21
CA THR A 61 8.81 -7.68 1.57
C THR A 61 9.40 -8.60 2.63
N SER A 62 9.89 -9.76 2.20
CA SER A 62 10.43 -10.77 3.11
C SER A 62 11.51 -11.62 2.44
N LYS A 63 12.02 -12.64 3.16
CA LYS A 63 12.93 -13.64 2.57
C LYS A 63 12.25 -14.49 1.49
N GLU A 64 10.93 -14.47 1.41
CA GLU A 64 10.12 -15.28 0.48
C GLU A 64 9.42 -14.43 -0.58
N VAL A 65 9.47 -13.09 -0.48
CA VAL A 65 8.87 -12.15 -1.43
C VAL A 65 9.80 -10.96 -1.62
N CYS A 66 10.18 -10.71 -2.88
CA CYS A 66 11.01 -9.58 -3.26
C CYS A 66 10.36 -8.76 -4.37
N GLU A 67 10.85 -7.54 -4.54
CA GLU A 67 10.46 -6.63 -5.62
C GLU A 67 11.60 -6.52 -6.62
N LEU A 68 11.28 -6.70 -7.90
CA LEU A 68 12.26 -6.74 -8.99
C LEU A 68 11.77 -5.95 -10.19
N TRP A 69 12.70 -5.32 -10.89
CA TRP A 69 12.45 -4.65 -12.16
C TRP A 69 12.53 -5.64 -13.31
N ASN A 70 11.43 -5.82 -14.05
CA ASN A 70 11.37 -6.73 -15.20
C ASN A 70 11.75 -6.08 -16.55
N GLY A 71 12.15 -4.80 -16.55
CA GLY A 71 12.39 -4.01 -17.77
C GLY A 71 11.28 -3.02 -18.10
N GLN A 72 10.08 -3.19 -17.53
CA GLN A 72 8.92 -2.32 -17.76
C GLN A 72 8.31 -1.79 -16.46
N GLU A 73 8.20 -2.64 -15.44
CA GLU A 73 7.61 -2.29 -14.15
C GLU A 73 8.30 -3.05 -13.00
N VAL A 74 8.09 -2.55 -11.78
CA VAL A 74 8.51 -3.26 -10.56
C VAL A 74 7.45 -4.32 -10.25
N VAL A 75 7.84 -5.59 -10.33
CA VAL A 75 6.99 -6.75 -10.03
C VAL A 75 7.33 -7.33 -8.66
N ARG A 76 6.31 -7.83 -7.96
CA ARG A 76 6.46 -8.59 -6.72
C ARG A 76 6.51 -10.08 -7.05
N CYS A 77 7.59 -10.75 -6.68
CA CYS A 77 7.81 -12.15 -7.00
C CYS A 77 8.08 -12.98 -5.75
N MET A 78 7.63 -14.23 -5.77
CA MET A 78 8.00 -15.19 -4.76
C MET A 78 9.45 -15.63 -4.95
N GLY A 79 10.21 -15.61 -3.86
CA GLY A 79 11.63 -15.93 -3.83
C GLY A 79 12.46 -14.78 -3.28
N SER A 80 13.78 -14.95 -3.36
CA SER A 80 14.76 -13.97 -2.93
C SER A 80 15.77 -13.71 -4.04
N ALA A 81 16.00 -12.43 -4.30
CA ALA A 81 16.99 -11.94 -5.24
C ALA A 81 18.03 -11.08 -4.52
N PRO A 82 19.30 -11.15 -4.93
CA PRO A 82 20.34 -10.26 -4.43
C PRO A 82 20.13 -8.87 -5.03
N VAL A 83 19.32 -8.06 -4.34
CA VAL A 83 19.19 -6.63 -4.60
C VAL A 83 19.94 -5.90 -3.50
N SER A 84 20.95 -5.12 -3.87
CA SER A 84 21.67 -4.27 -2.91
C SER A 84 21.04 -2.88 -2.88
N GLU A 85 20.59 -2.47 -1.70
CA GLU A 85 20.04 -1.14 -1.45
C GLU A 85 21.12 -0.22 -0.86
N PHE A 86 21.33 0.93 -1.51
CA PHE A 86 22.23 1.98 -1.07
C PHE A 86 21.44 3.25 -0.78
N ILE A 87 21.69 3.82 0.39
CA ILE A 87 21.12 5.10 0.83
C ILE A 87 22.25 6.13 0.78
N CYS A 88 22.17 7.03 -0.20
CA CYS A 88 23.10 8.13 -0.36
C CYS A 88 22.52 9.37 0.31
N LEU A 89 23.13 9.84 1.40
CA LEU A 89 22.80 11.09 2.05
C LEU A 89 23.65 12.20 1.44
N LEU A 90 23.02 13.08 0.68
CA LEU A 90 23.67 14.23 0.07
C LEU A 90 23.33 15.51 0.85
N PRO A 91 24.24 16.49 0.91
CA PRO A 91 23.92 17.79 1.46
C PRO A 91 22.89 18.51 0.59
N GLU A 92 21.97 19.21 1.25
CA GLU A 92 20.89 19.96 0.63
C GLU A 92 21.44 21.01 -0.36
N GLY A 93 20.96 21.00 -1.62
CA GLY A 93 21.39 21.93 -2.67
C GLY A 93 22.43 21.41 -3.66
N MET A 94 22.93 20.17 -3.52
CA MET A 94 23.79 19.53 -4.52
C MET A 94 22.94 18.93 -5.65
N GLN A 95 22.55 19.73 -6.64
CA GLN A 95 21.93 19.21 -7.86
C GLN A 95 22.98 18.46 -8.68
N SER A 96 22.72 17.19 -9.00
CA SER A 96 23.55 16.42 -9.94
C SER A 96 23.52 17.11 -11.32
N THR A 97 24.62 17.75 -11.71
CA THR A 97 24.84 18.21 -13.08
C THR A 97 25.02 17.01 -13.99
N THR A 98 23.94 16.51 -14.58
CA THR A 98 23.99 15.54 -15.67
C THR A 98 24.21 16.28 -17.00
N ASN A 99 25.39 16.86 -17.20
CA ASN A 99 25.82 17.34 -18.52
C ASN A 99 27.24 16.81 -18.78
N PRO A 100 27.51 16.20 -19.95
CA PRO A 100 28.87 15.76 -20.31
C PRO A 100 29.83 16.96 -20.39
N PRO A 101 31.13 16.78 -20.11
CA PRO A 101 32.08 17.88 -20.07
C PRO A 101 32.27 18.48 -21.46
N ALA A 102 31.69 19.65 -21.68
CA ALA A 102 32.02 20.50 -22.81
C ALA A 102 33.39 21.15 -22.55
N ALA A 103 34.20 21.19 -23.60
CA ALA A 103 35.59 21.61 -23.64
C ALA A 103 35.90 22.98 -23.00
N ASN A 104 37.08 23.05 -22.37
CA ASN A 104 37.90 24.18 -21.87
C ASN A 104 37.46 25.61 -22.26
N PRO A 105 37.62 26.62 -21.36
CA PRO A 105 38.85 27.46 -21.39
C PRO A 105 39.24 28.10 -20.01
N PRO A 106 40.10 29.15 -19.97
CA PRO A 106 41.47 29.15 -19.50
C PRO A 106 41.68 29.47 -18.00
N ALA A 107 42.87 29.14 -17.52
CA ALA A 107 43.35 29.33 -16.15
C ALA A 107 43.27 30.77 -15.64
N THR A 108 42.66 30.95 -14.47
CA THR A 108 42.95 32.07 -13.56
C THR A 108 42.65 31.60 -12.13
N ASN A 109 43.67 31.54 -11.27
CA ASN A 109 43.56 31.06 -9.89
C ASN A 109 42.97 32.16 -8.97
N PRO A 110 41.89 31.89 -8.20
CA PRO A 110 41.55 32.63 -6.99
C PRO A 110 41.95 31.85 -5.73
N PRO A 111 41.99 32.48 -4.54
CA PRO A 111 42.68 31.96 -3.37
C PRO A 111 41.95 30.76 -2.74
N ALA A 112 42.76 29.83 -2.24
CA ALA A 112 42.35 28.63 -1.53
C ALA A 112 41.43 28.96 -0.35
N THR A 113 40.13 28.85 -0.56
CA THR A 113 39.15 28.70 0.49
C THR A 113 38.76 27.23 0.48
N ASN A 114 39.15 26.46 1.49
CA ASN A 114 38.76 25.06 1.61
C ASN A 114 37.23 24.98 1.49
N PRO A 115 36.66 24.33 0.45
CA PRO A 115 35.22 24.12 0.43
C PRO A 115 34.84 23.29 1.66
N PRO A 116 33.72 23.57 2.34
CA PRO A 116 33.24 22.69 3.39
C PRO A 116 33.10 21.31 2.75
N ALA A 117 33.81 20.32 3.30
CA ALA A 117 33.83 18.98 2.72
C ALA A 117 32.39 18.50 2.54
N THR A 118 31.97 18.39 1.28
CA THR A 118 30.64 17.95 0.87
C THR A 118 30.55 16.46 1.19
N GLU A 119 30.33 16.13 2.46
CA GLU A 119 30.37 14.76 2.95
C GLU A 119 29.13 14.00 2.47
N ILE A 120 29.32 13.23 1.40
CA ILE A 120 28.33 12.27 0.92
C ILE A 120 28.46 11.00 1.78
N ILE A 121 27.40 10.67 2.52
CA ILE A 121 27.38 9.44 3.33
C ILE A 121 26.62 8.38 2.55
N ILE A 122 27.28 7.25 2.29
CA ILE A 122 26.66 6.10 1.64
C ILE A 122 26.47 5.01 2.69
N VAL A 123 25.22 4.64 2.92
CA VAL A 123 24.86 3.54 3.81
C VAL A 123 24.32 2.40 2.96
N ARG A 124 25.03 1.27 2.94
CA ARG A 124 24.47 0.04 2.38
C ARG A 124 23.51 -0.56 3.40
N ASN A 125 22.27 -0.81 2.99
CA ASN A 125 21.35 -1.57 3.84
C ASN A 125 21.79 -3.04 3.83
N VAL A 126 22.20 -3.54 4.99
CA VAL A 126 22.65 -4.94 5.19
C VAL A 126 21.50 -5.82 5.71
N SER A 127 20.25 -5.35 5.63
CA SER A 127 19.12 -6.13 6.11
C SER A 127 18.93 -7.40 5.28
N ASP A 128 18.64 -8.49 5.98
CA ASP A 128 18.29 -9.81 5.43
C ASP A 128 17.00 -9.83 4.58
N HIS A 129 16.24 -8.74 4.55
CA HIS A 129 14.97 -8.62 3.85
C HIS A 129 15.18 -7.95 2.50
N ALA A 130 14.41 -8.38 1.49
CA ALA A 130 14.41 -7.71 0.20
C ALA A 130 13.93 -6.24 0.35
N PRO A 131 14.53 -5.28 -0.37
CA PRO A 131 14.14 -3.88 -0.26
C PRO A 131 12.73 -3.61 -0.84
N ASN A 132 12.06 -2.59 -0.32
CA ASN A 132 10.75 -2.15 -0.79
C ASN A 132 10.90 -1.11 -1.92
N ILE A 133 11.19 -1.55 -3.15
CA ILE A 133 11.42 -0.69 -4.31
C ILE A 133 10.13 0.06 -4.71
N SER A 134 8.99 -0.62 -4.82
CA SER A 134 7.71 -0.03 -5.21
C SER A 134 7.30 1.08 -4.26
N LEU A 135 7.52 0.85 -2.97
CA LEU A 135 7.17 1.78 -1.92
C LEU A 135 8.08 3.00 -1.84
N ASN A 136 9.31 2.82 -2.31
CA ASN A 136 10.36 3.82 -2.28
C ASN A 136 10.72 4.39 -3.67
N SER A 137 10.04 4.00 -4.74
CA SER A 137 10.33 4.50 -6.09
C SER A 137 9.76 5.89 -6.35
N HIS A 138 8.59 6.17 -5.77
CA HIS A 138 7.84 7.41 -5.98
C HIS A 138 7.61 8.14 -4.66
N ASN A 139 7.45 9.45 -4.72
CA ASN A 139 7.05 10.22 -3.55
C ASN A 139 5.63 9.78 -3.15
N GLN A 140 5.49 9.18 -1.97
CA GLN A 140 4.18 8.84 -1.45
C GLN A 140 3.42 10.15 -1.25
N PHE A 141 2.20 10.22 -1.79
CA PHE A 141 1.32 11.37 -1.59
C PHE A 141 1.33 11.79 -0.12
N GLY A 142 1.40 13.10 0.12
CA GLY A 142 1.46 13.61 1.47
C GLY A 142 0.30 13.06 2.30
N ARG A 143 0.55 12.69 3.57
CA ARG A 143 -0.50 12.21 4.50
C ARG A 143 -1.76 13.08 4.48
N ARG A 144 -1.58 14.39 4.23
CA ARG A 144 -2.65 15.37 4.08
C ARG A 144 -3.58 15.06 2.90
N GLU A 145 -3.06 14.70 1.73
CA GLU A 145 -3.87 14.40 0.56
C GLU A 145 -4.68 13.12 0.77
N LEU A 146 -4.04 12.09 1.35
CA LEU A 146 -4.73 10.86 1.71
C LEU A 146 -5.85 11.10 2.73
N HIS A 147 -5.60 11.95 3.74
CA HIS A 147 -6.62 12.36 4.71
C HIS A 147 -7.76 13.14 4.04
N VAL A 148 -7.46 14.05 3.10
CA VAL A 148 -8.48 14.80 2.36
C VAL A 148 -9.38 13.84 1.57
N VAL A 149 -8.80 12.85 0.88
CA VAL A 149 -9.60 11.87 0.13
C VAL A 149 -10.42 10.98 1.06
N ALA A 150 -9.89 10.58 2.21
CA ALA A 150 -10.65 9.87 3.24
C ALA A 150 -11.87 10.69 3.72
N VAL A 151 -11.67 11.98 4.01
CA VAL A 151 -12.74 12.90 4.43
C VAL A 151 -13.79 13.06 3.33
N ILE A 152 -13.38 13.27 2.08
CA ILE A 152 -14.31 13.34 0.93
C ILE A 152 -15.12 12.05 0.82
N GLY A 153 -14.48 10.88 0.95
CA GLY A 153 -15.16 9.59 0.92
C GLY A 153 -16.19 9.43 2.05
N THR A 154 -15.85 9.87 3.26
CA THR A 154 -16.79 9.86 4.40
C THR A 154 -17.96 10.81 4.19
N ILE A 155 -17.71 12.03 3.72
CA ILE A 155 -18.77 13.00 3.39
C ILE A 155 -19.70 12.44 2.32
N LEU A 156 -19.14 11.83 1.28
CA LEU A 156 -19.91 11.22 0.21
C LEU A 156 -20.79 10.07 0.73
N GLN A 157 -20.23 9.19 1.57
CA GLN A 157 -20.97 8.07 2.17
C GLN A 157 -22.09 8.56 3.09
N LEU A 158 -21.84 9.58 3.92
CA LEU A 158 -22.86 10.21 4.75
C LEU A 158 -23.91 10.93 3.91
N GLY A 159 -23.50 11.60 2.82
CA GLY A 159 -24.40 12.25 1.87
C GLY A 159 -25.40 11.29 1.24
N VAL A 160 -24.96 10.08 0.87
CA VAL A 160 -25.87 9.03 0.37
C VAL A 160 -26.89 8.63 1.44
N LEU A 161 -26.47 8.49 2.70
CA LEU A 161 -27.39 8.14 3.80
C LEU A 161 -28.38 9.27 4.08
N VAL A 162 -27.92 10.53 4.10
CA VAL A 162 -28.77 11.70 4.28
C VAL A 162 -29.79 11.80 3.15
N TYR A 163 -29.36 11.69 1.89
CA TYR A 163 -30.25 11.67 0.73
C TYR A 163 -31.27 10.53 0.81
N SER A 164 -30.81 9.33 1.18
CA SER A 164 -31.68 8.16 1.37
C SER A 164 -32.74 8.41 2.45
N GLY A 165 -32.39 9.10 3.53
CA GLY A 165 -33.32 9.46 4.60
C GLY A 165 -34.34 10.50 4.15
N PHE A 166 -33.89 11.54 3.43
CA PHE A 166 -34.78 12.55 2.85
C PHE A 166 -35.75 11.94 1.83
N ALA A 167 -35.28 11.05 0.95
CA ALA A 167 -36.13 10.37 -0.04
C ALA A 167 -37.21 9.48 0.60
N THR A 168 -36.97 8.96 1.81
CA THR A 168 -37.93 8.12 2.52
C THR A 168 -38.91 8.92 3.39
N TYR A 169 -38.43 9.89 4.18
CA TYR A 169 -39.25 10.55 5.21
C TYR A 169 -39.83 11.90 4.79
N TYR A 170 -39.20 12.65 3.87
CA TYR A 170 -39.64 14.01 3.58
C TYR A 170 -40.76 14.07 2.51
N PRO A 171 -41.94 14.65 2.82
CA PRO A 171 -43.12 14.62 1.95
C PRO A 171 -42.94 15.22 0.55
N THR A 172 -42.07 16.23 0.41
CA THR A 172 -41.78 16.91 -0.87
C THR A 172 -40.86 16.12 -1.82
N LEU A 173 -40.19 15.08 -1.31
CA LEU A 173 -39.28 14.20 -2.07
C LEU A 173 -39.67 12.72 -1.92
N LYS A 174 -40.87 12.42 -1.40
CA LYS A 174 -41.44 11.06 -1.37
C LYS A 174 -41.71 10.63 -2.81
N PHE A 175 -40.69 10.09 -3.46
CA PHE A 175 -40.87 9.38 -4.71
C PHE A 175 -41.59 8.07 -4.40
N PRO A 176 -42.87 7.90 -4.78
CA PRO A 176 -43.57 6.66 -4.54
C PRO A 176 -42.85 5.54 -5.30
N LYS A 177 -42.79 4.37 -4.69
CA LYS A 177 -42.29 3.17 -5.35
C LYS A 177 -43.50 2.38 -5.82
N ASP A 178 -43.70 2.29 -7.13
CA ASP A 178 -44.78 1.53 -7.75
C ASP A 178 -46.16 1.84 -7.11
N GLU A 179 -46.45 3.15 -6.95
CA GLU A 179 -47.71 3.68 -6.35
C GLU A 179 -47.94 3.33 -4.86
N ARG A 180 -46.96 2.69 -4.19
CA ARG A 180 -47.00 2.36 -2.76
C ARG A 180 -46.00 3.19 -1.95
N PRO A 181 -46.30 3.48 -0.67
CA PRO A 181 -45.33 4.10 0.22
C PRO A 181 -44.12 3.18 0.41
N ILE A 182 -42.93 3.78 0.50
CA ILE A 182 -41.67 3.09 0.81
C ILE A 182 -41.84 2.36 2.15
N ALA A 183 -41.40 1.12 2.23
CA ALA A 183 -41.51 0.34 3.47
C ALA A 183 -40.69 0.97 4.60
N ASP A 184 -41.26 1.07 5.80
CA ASP A 184 -40.64 1.75 6.94
C ASP A 184 -39.29 1.14 7.36
N TYR A 185 -39.07 -0.15 7.06
CA TYR A 185 -37.82 -0.84 7.33
C TYR A 185 -36.71 -0.53 6.30
N ALA A 186 -37.03 0.02 5.14
CA ALA A 186 -36.10 0.13 4.02
C ALA A 186 -34.92 1.06 4.35
N PHE A 187 -35.20 2.27 4.83
CA PHE A 187 -34.16 3.22 5.23
C PHE A 187 -33.32 2.75 6.43
N PRO A 188 -33.90 2.34 7.58
CA PRO A 188 -33.10 1.91 8.73
C PRO A 188 -32.23 0.69 8.40
N CYS A 189 -32.71 -0.24 7.55
CA CYS A 189 -31.88 -1.33 7.03
C CYS A 189 -30.74 -0.81 6.13
N THR A 190 -31.00 0.12 5.21
CA THR A 190 -29.94 0.71 4.38
C THR A 190 -28.87 1.40 5.22
N ALA A 191 -29.28 2.25 6.17
CA ALA A 191 -28.36 2.99 7.03
C ALA A 191 -27.55 2.06 7.93
N THR A 192 -28.22 1.15 8.63
CA THR A 192 -27.56 0.18 9.52
C THR A 192 -26.62 -0.74 8.73
N GLY A 193 -27.09 -1.29 7.61
CA GLY A 193 -26.29 -2.16 6.75
C GLY A 193 -25.05 -1.45 6.21
N THR A 194 -25.17 -0.19 5.80
CA THR A 194 -24.05 0.63 5.31
C THR A 194 -23.00 0.88 6.41
N LEU A 195 -23.44 1.23 7.62
CA LEU A 195 -22.52 1.47 8.75
C LEU A 195 -21.83 0.18 9.19
N VAL A 196 -22.58 -0.91 9.31
CA VAL A 196 -22.05 -2.24 9.65
C VAL A 196 -21.06 -2.70 8.59
N LEU A 197 -21.40 -2.54 7.30
CA LEU A 197 -20.50 -2.88 6.20
C LEU A 197 -19.21 -2.05 6.24
N ALA A 198 -19.31 -0.73 6.43
CA ALA A 198 -18.14 0.14 6.53
C ALA A 198 -17.24 -0.27 7.71
N ALA A 199 -17.82 -0.57 8.87
CA ALA A 199 -17.07 -1.07 10.03
C ALA A 199 -16.39 -2.42 9.75
N GLY A 200 -17.10 -3.36 9.11
CA GLY A 200 -16.54 -4.66 8.71
C GLY A 200 -15.37 -4.49 7.74
N MET A 201 -15.50 -3.61 6.75
CA MET A 201 -14.46 -3.31 5.77
C MET A 201 -13.23 -2.66 6.43
N LEU A 202 -13.43 -1.77 7.42
CA LEU A 202 -12.33 -1.22 8.23
C LEU A 202 -11.58 -2.32 8.98
N VAL A 203 -12.29 -3.27 9.58
CA VAL A 203 -11.67 -4.41 10.26
C VAL A 203 -10.88 -5.27 9.27
N CYS A 204 -11.45 -5.59 8.10
CA CYS A 204 -10.74 -6.33 7.05
C CYS A 204 -9.48 -5.60 6.57
N ALA A 205 -9.54 -4.28 6.36
CA ALA A 205 -8.39 -3.46 5.97
C ALA A 205 -7.30 -3.50 7.04
N HIS A 206 -7.71 -3.29 8.29
CA HIS A 206 -6.80 -3.27 9.43
C HIS A 206 -6.15 -4.64 9.69
N VAL A 207 -6.81 -5.75 9.37
CA VAL A 207 -6.19 -7.09 9.42
C VAL A 207 -5.02 -7.21 8.42
N VAL A 208 -5.19 -6.68 7.21
CA VAL A 208 -4.13 -6.71 6.18
C VAL A 208 -2.99 -5.74 6.51
N GLU A 209 -3.31 -4.58 7.09
CA GLU A 209 -2.31 -3.65 7.58
C GLU A 209 -1.54 -4.24 8.78
N SER A 210 -2.23 -4.82 9.75
CA SER A 210 -1.63 -5.37 10.98
C SER A 210 -0.73 -6.58 10.76
N SER A 211 -0.83 -7.27 9.62
CA SER A 211 0.09 -8.36 9.26
C SER A 211 1.46 -7.85 8.80
N THR A 212 1.58 -6.54 8.63
CA THR A 212 2.77 -5.83 8.14
C THR A 212 3.31 -4.91 9.24
N LYS A 213 4.63 -4.87 9.40
CA LYS A 213 5.33 -3.93 10.29
C LYS A 213 6.07 -2.92 9.44
N GLU A 214 5.75 -1.65 9.64
CA GLU A 214 6.38 -0.53 8.94
C GLU A 214 7.34 0.22 9.86
N GLU A 215 8.54 0.50 9.35
CA GLU A 215 9.51 1.40 9.98
C GLU A 215 9.85 2.52 9.01
N ARG A 216 9.93 3.76 9.51
CA ARG A 216 10.20 4.94 8.70
C ARG A 216 11.45 5.64 9.21
N TYR A 217 12.40 5.88 8.31
CA TYR A 217 13.64 6.57 8.60
C TYR A 217 13.63 7.93 7.91
N GLN A 218 14.01 8.96 8.65
CA GLN A 218 14.14 10.33 8.13
C GLN A 218 15.64 10.68 8.11
N PRO A 219 16.17 11.27 7.02
CA PRO A 219 17.53 11.76 7.02
C PRO A 219 17.70 12.87 8.06
N ALA A 220 18.91 12.99 8.60
CA ALA A 220 19.25 14.08 9.52
C ALA A 220 19.04 15.45 8.85
N GLN A 221 18.73 16.49 9.64
CA GLN A 221 18.49 17.85 9.15
C GLN A 221 19.64 18.32 8.24
N GLY A 222 19.29 18.91 7.08
CA GLY A 222 20.25 19.42 6.09
C GLY A 222 20.82 18.36 5.12
N LYS A 223 20.32 17.12 5.15
CA LYS A 223 20.67 16.06 4.19
C LYS A 223 19.44 15.52 3.47
N GLU A 224 19.58 15.28 2.18
CA GLU A 224 18.59 14.60 1.34
C GLU A 224 19.02 13.15 1.11
N ALA A 225 18.08 12.21 1.26
CA ALA A 225 18.35 10.81 1.00
C ALA A 225 18.00 10.44 -0.46
N ARG A 226 18.92 9.79 -1.16
CA ARG A 226 18.66 9.14 -2.46
C ARG A 226 18.82 7.64 -2.30
N LEU A 227 17.82 6.89 -2.75
CA LEU A 227 17.92 5.44 -2.79
C LEU A 227 18.34 4.96 -4.17
N VAL A 228 19.27 4.02 -4.16
CA VAL A 228 19.74 3.30 -5.34
C VAL A 228 19.64 1.81 -5.06
N TRP A 229 18.93 1.09 -5.93
CA TRP A 229 18.85 -0.37 -5.89
C TRP A 229 19.63 -0.95 -7.05
N LEU A 230 20.63 -1.77 -6.73
CA LEU A 230 21.36 -2.56 -7.71
C LEU A 230 20.77 -3.96 -7.73
N GLN A 231 20.05 -4.27 -8.80
CA GLN A 231 19.52 -5.58 -9.08
C GLN A 231 20.52 -6.35 -9.94
N GLN A 232 20.91 -7.55 -9.51
CA GLN A 232 21.75 -8.45 -10.29
C GLN A 232 20.91 -9.37 -11.18
N THR A 233 21.54 -9.90 -12.23
CA THR A 233 20.92 -10.92 -13.10
C THR A 233 20.59 -12.17 -12.29
N LYS A 234 19.31 -12.57 -12.28
CA LYS A 234 18.85 -13.78 -11.59
C LYS A 234 17.50 -14.25 -12.11
N THR A 235 17.34 -15.57 -12.20
CA THR A 235 16.02 -16.18 -12.40
C THR A 235 15.30 -16.35 -11.05
N VAL A 236 14.11 -15.80 -10.93
CA VAL A 236 13.27 -15.87 -9.72
C VAL A 236 11.88 -16.38 -10.10
N SER A 237 11.43 -17.43 -9.41
CA SER A 237 10.29 -18.23 -9.85
C SER A 237 10.53 -18.76 -11.27
N ASP A 238 9.81 -18.24 -12.27
CA ASP A 238 9.91 -18.64 -13.68
C ASP A 238 10.30 -17.47 -14.60
N GLN A 239 10.68 -16.33 -14.03
CA GLN A 239 11.06 -15.13 -14.79
C GLN A 239 12.56 -14.88 -14.67
N ASP A 240 13.18 -14.53 -15.80
CA ASP A 240 14.58 -14.15 -15.87
C ASP A 240 14.73 -12.64 -15.74
N PHE A 241 15.37 -12.19 -14.66
CA PHE A 241 15.62 -10.79 -14.39
C PHE A 241 17.04 -10.43 -14.78
N LYS A 242 17.20 -9.34 -15.54
CA LYS A 242 18.51 -8.82 -15.93
C LYS A 242 19.05 -7.85 -14.87
N SER A 243 20.31 -7.51 -15.03
CA SER A 243 21.00 -6.51 -14.22
C SER A 243 20.53 -5.08 -14.52
N PHE A 244 20.13 -4.35 -13.47
CA PHE A 244 19.63 -2.98 -13.55
C PHE A 244 19.99 -2.16 -12.31
N ALA A 245 20.33 -0.88 -12.52
CA ALA A 245 20.28 0.13 -11.47
C ALA A 245 18.90 0.79 -11.50
N VAL A 246 18.17 0.74 -10.38
CA VAL A 246 16.90 1.43 -10.20
C VAL A 246 17.12 2.59 -9.24
N PHE A 247 16.64 3.76 -9.62
CA PHE A 247 16.76 4.99 -8.85
C PHE A 247 15.39 5.47 -8.38
N ALA A 248 15.34 5.99 -7.16
CA ALA A 248 14.22 6.82 -6.75
C ALA A 248 14.23 8.09 -7.63
N GLU A 249 13.06 8.49 -8.15
CA GLU A 249 12.97 9.64 -9.05
C GLU A 249 13.24 10.97 -8.32
N ASP A 250 12.79 11.07 -7.07
CA ASP A 250 12.88 12.28 -6.24
C ASP A 250 13.83 12.10 -5.05
N ASN A 251 14.43 13.22 -4.61
CA ASN A 251 15.15 13.31 -3.34
C ASN A 251 14.18 13.09 -2.17
N ARG A 252 14.58 12.25 -1.22
CA ARG A 252 13.66 11.70 -0.22
C ARG A 252 13.87 12.33 1.14
N ALA A 253 12.76 12.80 1.70
CA ALA A 253 12.67 13.17 3.10
C ALA A 253 12.33 11.97 4.01
N VAL A 254 11.85 10.84 3.50
CA VAL A 254 11.51 9.65 4.31
C VAL A 254 11.76 8.35 3.53
N ILE A 255 12.37 7.37 4.17
CA ILE A 255 12.57 6.00 3.68
C ILE A 255 11.63 5.10 4.46
N THR A 256 10.81 4.30 3.78
CA THR A 256 9.88 3.38 4.45
C THR A 256 10.29 1.94 4.19
N THR A 257 10.55 1.17 5.24
CA THR A 257 10.76 -0.27 5.16
C THR A 257 9.52 -0.97 5.70
N SER A 258 9.07 -1.99 4.99
CA SER A 258 7.87 -2.74 5.32
C SER A 258 8.21 -4.22 5.34
N GLY A 259 8.10 -4.84 6.51
CA GLY A 259 8.45 -6.24 6.75
C GLY A 259 7.27 -7.03 7.32
N ARG A 260 7.28 -8.34 7.11
CA ARG A 260 6.23 -9.22 7.64
C ARG A 260 6.31 -9.31 9.16
N ALA A 261 5.21 -9.07 9.87
CA ALA A 261 5.18 -9.04 11.33
C ALA A 261 5.53 -10.41 12.00
N ASP A 262 5.30 -11.53 11.31
CA ASP A 262 5.30 -12.88 11.90
C ASP A 262 6.68 -13.57 12.03
N LYS A 263 7.72 -13.11 11.31
CA LYS A 263 9.04 -13.76 11.32
C LYS A 263 10.14 -12.99 12.05
N GLN A 264 10.04 -11.68 12.21
CA GLN A 264 11.07 -10.90 12.92
C GLN A 264 11.12 -11.25 14.42
N ASN A 265 9.97 -11.58 15.01
CA ASN A 265 9.91 -12.09 16.39
C ASN A 265 10.39 -13.54 16.54
N LYS A 266 10.48 -14.36 15.48
CA LYS A 266 11.03 -15.72 15.59
C LYS A 266 12.56 -15.72 15.75
N LEU A 267 13.25 -14.77 15.10
CA LEU A 267 14.70 -14.63 15.26
C LEU A 267 15.05 -14.04 16.64
N ASN A 268 14.28 -13.05 17.11
CA ASN A 268 14.47 -12.45 18.43
C ASN A 268 13.99 -13.35 19.60
N ALA A 269 13.10 -14.32 19.35
CA ALA A 269 12.59 -15.25 20.37
C ALA A 269 13.43 -16.51 20.57
N PHE A 270 14.34 -16.86 19.65
CA PHE A 270 15.30 -17.93 19.91
C PHE A 270 16.35 -17.52 20.96
N ASP A 271 16.52 -16.21 21.17
CA ASP A 271 17.46 -15.62 22.12
C ASP A 271 16.83 -15.30 23.49
N ASN A 272 15.49 -15.19 23.57
CA ASN A 272 14.75 -14.95 24.81
C ASN A 272 13.58 -15.93 24.90
N GLY A 273 13.66 -16.91 25.79
CA GLY A 273 12.72 -18.03 25.96
C GLY A 273 11.28 -17.66 26.37
N ILE A 274 10.60 -16.85 25.57
CA ILE A 274 9.21 -16.43 25.70
C ILE A 274 8.45 -16.97 24.48
N LEU A 275 8.10 -18.25 24.53
CA LEU A 275 7.32 -18.93 23.48
C LEU A 275 5.82 -18.55 23.48
N GLU A 276 5.32 -17.86 24.51
CA GLU A 276 3.88 -17.65 24.70
C GLU A 276 3.28 -16.44 23.96
N THR A 277 4.05 -15.41 23.63
CA THR A 277 3.48 -14.15 23.08
C THR A 277 3.13 -14.25 21.58
N ASN A 278 3.86 -15.06 20.80
CA ASN A 278 3.69 -15.13 19.34
C ASN A 278 2.40 -15.83 18.91
N GLN A 279 1.90 -16.81 19.68
CA GLN A 279 0.64 -17.49 19.38
C GLN A 279 -0.57 -16.57 19.57
N GLY A 280 -0.45 -15.58 20.47
CA GLY A 280 -1.48 -14.58 20.73
C GLY A 280 -1.76 -13.66 19.55
N HIS A 281 -0.73 -13.09 18.91
CA HIS A 281 -0.92 -12.17 17.78
C HIS A 281 -1.58 -12.84 16.57
N ALA A 282 -1.14 -14.04 16.18
CA ALA A 282 -1.76 -14.77 15.07
C ALA A 282 -3.23 -15.13 15.38
N THR A 283 -3.53 -15.51 16.63
CA THR A 283 -4.89 -15.83 17.07
C THR A 283 -5.79 -14.58 17.09
N VAL A 284 -5.27 -13.44 17.54
CA VAL A 284 -5.98 -12.15 17.50
C VAL A 284 -6.25 -11.72 16.07
N LEU A 285 -5.28 -11.88 15.15
CA LEU A 285 -5.45 -11.52 13.74
C LEU A 285 -6.50 -12.41 13.06
N ALA A 286 -6.48 -13.72 13.34
CA ALA A 286 -7.49 -14.66 12.89
C ALA A 286 -8.88 -14.34 13.42
N PHE A 287 -9.00 -13.99 14.70
CA PHE A 287 -10.25 -13.58 15.30
C PHE A 287 -10.79 -12.29 14.67
N LYS A 288 -9.93 -11.28 14.46
CA LYS A 288 -10.28 -10.05 13.74
C LYS A 288 -10.72 -10.33 12.30
N ALA A 289 -10.04 -11.22 11.57
CA ALA A 289 -10.40 -11.59 10.20
C ALA A 289 -11.78 -12.28 10.12
N VAL A 290 -12.07 -13.17 11.07
CA VAL A 290 -13.38 -13.84 11.21
C VAL A 290 -14.47 -12.82 11.47
N ILE A 291 -14.29 -11.96 12.49
CA ILE A 291 -15.24 -10.90 12.84
C ILE A 291 -15.48 -9.97 11.65
N GLY A 292 -14.41 -9.47 11.03
CA GLY A 292 -14.49 -8.57 9.88
C GLY A 292 -15.27 -9.19 8.72
N THR A 293 -15.08 -10.49 8.46
CA THR A 293 -15.80 -11.25 7.43
C THR A 293 -17.30 -11.31 7.73
N PHE A 294 -17.69 -11.72 8.94
CA PHE A 294 -19.10 -11.84 9.32
C PHE A 294 -19.80 -10.48 9.37
N ILE A 295 -19.16 -9.46 9.94
CA ILE A 295 -19.67 -8.09 9.99
C ILE A 295 -19.87 -7.55 8.57
N SER A 296 -18.87 -7.67 7.69
CA SER A 296 -18.98 -7.19 6.30
C SER A 296 -20.08 -7.91 5.53
N LEU A 297 -20.18 -9.23 5.65
CA LEU A 297 -21.19 -10.01 4.95
C LEU A 297 -22.61 -9.69 5.44
N SER A 298 -22.81 -9.61 6.75
CA SER A 298 -24.11 -9.25 7.34
C SER A 298 -24.51 -7.82 6.96
N GLY A 299 -23.58 -6.85 7.06
CA GLY A 299 -23.80 -5.47 6.65
C GLY A 299 -24.19 -5.37 5.18
N PHE A 300 -23.49 -6.09 4.29
CA PHE A 300 -23.82 -6.14 2.87
C PHE A 300 -25.23 -6.69 2.61
N ILE A 301 -25.62 -7.79 3.25
CA ILE A 301 -26.95 -8.39 3.10
C ILE A 301 -28.04 -7.43 3.60
N VAL A 302 -27.87 -6.84 4.79
CA VAL A 302 -28.83 -5.90 5.38
C VAL A 302 -28.95 -4.63 4.51
N GLN A 303 -27.83 -4.11 4.01
CA GLN A 303 -27.82 -2.97 3.10
C GLN A 303 -28.56 -3.29 1.79
N PHE A 304 -28.34 -4.48 1.22
CA PHE A 304 -28.99 -4.91 0.00
C PHE A 304 -30.51 -5.03 0.17
N ILE A 305 -30.98 -5.59 1.29
CA ILE A 305 -32.41 -5.67 1.63
C ILE A 305 -33.01 -4.27 1.77
N GLY A 306 -32.30 -3.35 2.44
CA GLY A 306 -32.71 -1.96 2.59
C GLY A 306 -32.84 -1.24 1.24
N LEU A 307 -31.79 -1.27 0.42
CA LEU A 307 -31.77 -0.64 -0.90
C LEU A 307 -32.84 -1.22 -1.82
N ARG A 308 -33.09 -2.54 -1.75
CA ARG A 308 -34.18 -3.18 -2.49
C ARG A 308 -35.54 -2.65 -2.05
N GLY A 309 -35.72 -2.26 -0.79
CA GLY A 309 -36.94 -1.65 -0.28
C GLY A 309 -37.15 -0.20 -0.71
N MET A 310 -36.08 0.53 -1.03
CA MET A 310 -36.09 1.95 -1.37
C MET A 310 -36.46 2.22 -2.85
N HIS A 311 -36.71 3.49 -3.17
CA HIS A 311 -36.84 3.96 -4.54
C HIS A 311 -35.51 3.82 -5.31
N TRP A 312 -35.56 3.56 -6.62
CA TRP A 312 -34.38 3.28 -7.46
C TRP A 312 -33.32 4.39 -7.42
N SER A 313 -33.73 5.64 -7.15
CA SER A 313 -32.83 6.78 -7.01
C SER A 313 -31.80 6.60 -5.89
N ALA A 314 -32.14 5.89 -4.81
CA ALA A 314 -31.21 5.60 -3.72
C ALA A 314 -30.06 4.70 -4.19
N SER A 315 -30.39 3.65 -4.94
CA SER A 315 -29.40 2.73 -5.54
C SER A 315 -28.50 3.45 -6.55
N ILE A 316 -29.04 4.36 -7.36
CA ILE A 316 -28.22 5.18 -8.27
C ILE A 316 -27.31 6.13 -7.52
N THR A 317 -27.80 6.75 -6.44
CA THR A 317 -26.99 7.67 -5.63
C THR A 317 -25.84 6.92 -4.97
N GLN A 318 -26.09 5.72 -4.44
CA GLN A 318 -25.05 4.82 -3.94
C GLN A 318 -24.05 4.42 -5.03
N LEU A 319 -24.52 4.09 -6.24
CA LEU A 319 -23.65 3.75 -7.37
C LEU A 319 -22.77 4.93 -7.80
N GLY A 320 -23.35 6.14 -7.88
CA GLY A 320 -22.62 7.37 -8.19
C GLY A 320 -21.54 7.65 -7.15
N ALA A 321 -21.84 7.47 -5.86
CA ALA A 321 -20.87 7.59 -4.79
C ALA A 321 -19.72 6.58 -4.93
N VAL A 322 -20.02 5.32 -5.25
CA VAL A 322 -19.00 4.29 -5.52
C VAL A 322 -18.14 4.68 -6.72
N LEU A 323 -18.72 5.17 -7.81
CA LEU A 323 -17.98 5.58 -9.01
C LEU A 323 -17.01 6.74 -8.73
N VAL A 324 -17.48 7.78 -8.02
CA VAL A 324 -16.62 8.90 -7.59
C VAL A 324 -15.49 8.38 -6.71
N MET A 325 -15.79 7.47 -5.77
CA MET A 325 -14.77 6.89 -4.90
C MET A 325 -13.73 6.07 -5.66
N VAL A 326 -14.12 5.37 -6.72
CA VAL A 326 -13.20 4.64 -7.60
C VAL A 326 -12.23 5.59 -8.31
N VAL A 327 -12.74 6.72 -8.81
CA VAL A 327 -11.89 7.75 -9.44
C VAL A 327 -10.92 8.34 -8.43
N LEU A 328 -11.38 8.67 -7.22
CA LEU A 328 -10.50 9.16 -6.15
C LEU A 328 -9.43 8.14 -5.76
N LYS A 329 -9.80 6.86 -5.62
CA LYS A 329 -8.87 5.76 -5.35
C LYS A 329 -7.81 5.60 -6.44
N ALA A 330 -8.20 5.75 -7.71
CA ALA A 330 -7.27 5.71 -8.83
C ALA A 330 -6.35 6.94 -8.86
N TRP A 331 -6.88 8.12 -8.54
CA TRP A 331 -6.13 9.38 -8.54
C TRP A 331 -5.03 9.42 -7.47
N VAL A 332 -5.35 9.02 -6.23
CA VAL A 332 -4.38 8.87 -5.12
C VAL A 332 -3.26 7.87 -5.43
N ARG A 333 -3.36 7.10 -6.52
CA ARG A 333 -2.40 6.05 -6.84
C ARG A 333 -1.84 6.12 -8.25
N ARG A 334 -2.10 7.22 -8.95
CA ARG A 334 -1.58 7.44 -10.30
C ARG A 334 -0.05 7.40 -10.37
N GLY A 335 0.63 7.78 -9.27
CA GLY A 335 2.10 7.71 -9.17
C GLY A 335 2.67 6.29 -9.28
N LEU A 336 1.89 5.24 -8.99
CA LEU A 336 2.34 3.85 -9.11
C LEU A 336 2.38 3.34 -10.56
N ALA A 337 1.73 4.04 -11.48
CA ALA A 337 1.74 3.68 -12.91
C ALA A 337 2.95 4.26 -13.64
N GLN A 338 3.75 5.12 -12.98
CA GLN A 338 4.97 5.66 -13.55
C GLN A 338 6.13 4.69 -13.24
N PRO A 339 6.96 4.36 -14.23
CA PRO A 339 8.12 3.52 -13.98
C PRO A 339 9.22 4.36 -13.29
N PRO A 340 9.91 3.82 -12.26
CA PRO A 340 11.13 4.45 -11.74
C PRO A 340 12.19 4.62 -12.83
N ARG A 341 13.14 5.53 -12.58
CA ARG A 341 14.31 5.69 -13.47
C ARG A 341 15.19 4.46 -13.35
N CYS A 342 15.40 3.79 -14.47
CA CYS A 342 16.18 2.57 -14.54
C CYS A 342 17.28 2.69 -15.60
N GLN A 343 18.46 2.14 -15.30
CA GLN A 343 19.56 2.04 -16.24
C GLN A 343 20.00 0.58 -16.35
N PRO A 344 20.07 0.01 -17.58
CA PRO A 344 20.60 -1.33 -17.77
C PRO A 344 22.09 -1.36 -17.42
N LEU A 345 22.50 -2.43 -16.73
CA LEU A 345 23.88 -2.62 -16.32
C LEU A 345 24.48 -3.84 -17.02
N PRO A 346 25.79 -3.83 -17.30
CA PRO A 346 26.51 -5.05 -17.63
C PRO A 346 26.48 -5.99 -16.41
N SER A 347 26.07 -7.24 -16.65
CA SER A 347 26.01 -8.27 -15.60
C SER A 347 27.36 -8.43 -14.92
N GLU A 348 27.35 -8.62 -13.60
CA GLU A 348 28.54 -8.82 -12.73
C GLU A 348 29.39 -7.57 -12.43
N PHE A 349 29.15 -6.45 -13.11
CA PHE A 349 29.86 -5.18 -12.90
C PHE A 349 28.97 -4.10 -12.26
N GLU A 350 27.90 -4.50 -11.57
CA GLU A 350 26.93 -3.56 -11.00
C GLU A 350 27.53 -2.66 -9.93
N LEU A 351 28.35 -3.25 -9.05
CA LEU A 351 28.99 -2.54 -7.96
C LEU A 351 30.08 -1.60 -8.47
N ASP A 352 30.86 -2.05 -9.46
CA ASP A 352 31.93 -1.27 -10.09
C ASP A 352 31.34 -0.06 -10.82
N TRP A 353 30.23 -0.27 -11.53
CA TRP A 353 29.49 0.83 -12.16
C TRP A 353 28.98 1.83 -11.14
N PHE A 354 28.41 1.36 -10.02
CA PHE A 354 27.91 2.24 -8.96
C PHE A 354 29.05 3.06 -8.33
N ALA A 355 30.20 2.44 -8.07
CA ALA A 355 31.38 3.12 -7.55
C ALA A 355 31.96 4.17 -8.52
N MET A 356 31.82 3.97 -9.83
CA MET A 356 32.27 4.93 -10.86
C MET A 356 31.27 6.06 -11.15
N THR A 357 29.99 5.87 -10.83
CA THR A 357 28.90 6.81 -11.19
C THR A 357 28.56 7.79 -10.05
N LEU A 358 29.06 7.52 -8.85
CA LEU A 358 28.88 8.33 -7.66
C LEU A 358 29.90 9.47 -7.60
#